data_AF-A0A2S9FV77-F1
#
_entry.id   AF-A0A2S9FV77-F1
#
_cell.length_a   1.000
_cell.length_b   1.000
_cell.length_c   1.000
_cell.angle_alpha   90.00
_cell.angle_beta   90.00
_cell.angle_gamma   90.00
#
_symmetry.space_group_name_H-M   'P 1'
#
loop_
_entity.id
_entity.type
_entity.pdbx_description
1 polymer ?
#
loop_
_entity_poly.entity_id
_entity_poly.type
_entity_poly.pdbx_seq_one_letter_code
_entity_poly.pdbx_strand_id
1 'polypeptide(L)'
;QWSSGCDHATWAFLGGPVIKDGKPVDFGSFLIPRSDYRIDDVWNVVGLKATGSNTVVVKDVFVPRHRFLSYKAMNDGTAGGYENNT
;
A
#
# COMPACT_ATOMS: atom_id res chain seq x y z
N GLN A 1 -2.46 -4.57 8.31
CA GLN A 1 -2.80 -4.14 9.69
C GLN A 1 -1.98 -2.90 10.04
N TRP A 2 -2.33 -2.20 11.13
CA TRP A 2 -1.58 -1.04 11.66
C TRP A 2 -1.60 0.20 10.75
N SER A 3 -2.72 0.47 10.08
CA SER A 3 -2.85 1.63 9.20
C SER A 3 -3.32 2.86 10.00
N SER A 4 -2.39 3.58 10.64
CA SER A 4 -2.73 4.75 11.44
C SER A 4 -3.45 5.83 10.63
N GLY A 5 -4.54 6.37 11.17
CA GLY A 5 -5.33 7.42 10.53
C GLY A 5 -6.07 6.96 9.28
N CYS A 6 -6.21 5.66 9.05
CA CYS A 6 -6.79 5.12 7.83
C CYS A 6 -8.23 5.59 7.59
N ASP A 7 -8.99 5.93 8.61
CA ASP A 7 -10.34 6.50 8.48
C ASP A 7 -10.37 7.95 7.96
N HIS A 8 -9.23 8.64 7.98
CA HIS A 8 -9.08 10.00 7.45
C HIS A 8 -8.44 10.04 6.05
N ALA A 9 -8.10 8.88 5.49
CA ALA A 9 -7.49 8.75 4.18
C ALA A 9 -8.47 8.19 3.13
N THR A 10 -8.37 8.73 1.91
CA THR A 10 -9.13 8.28 0.73
C THR A 10 -8.35 7.30 -0.15
N TRP A 11 -7.08 7.05 0.18
CA TRP A 11 -6.18 6.13 -0.51
C TRP A 11 -5.25 5.46 0.51
N ALA A 12 -4.71 4.29 0.15
CA ALA A 12 -3.68 3.59 0.91
C ALA A 12 -2.51 3.18 0.02
N PHE A 13 -1.28 3.38 0.52
CA PHE A 13 -0.10 2.68 0.02
C PHE A 13 0.06 1.38 0.79
N LEU A 14 -0.01 0.25 0.10
CA LEU A 14 0.13 -1.07 0.69
C LEU A 14 1.39 -1.74 0.14
N GLY A 15 2.32 -2.10 1.02
CA GLY A 15 3.55 -2.81 0.64
C GLY A 15 3.27 -4.29 0.39
N GLY A 16 3.85 -4.86 -0.67
CA GLY A 16 3.73 -6.29 -0.93
C GLY A 16 4.57 -6.78 -2.10
N PRO A 17 4.71 -8.11 -2.25
CA PRO A 17 5.41 -8.70 -3.38
C PRO A 17 4.54 -8.69 -4.64
N VAL A 18 5.18 -8.51 -5.80
CA VAL A 18 4.59 -8.88 -7.09
C VAL A 18 4.85 -10.36 -7.33
N ILE A 19 3.80 -11.13 -7.54
CA ILE A 19 3.88 -12.57 -7.80
C ILE A 19 3.73 -12.83 -9.30
N LYS A 20 4.67 -13.59 -9.89
CA LYS A 20 4.60 -14.09 -11.26
C LYS A 20 4.99 -15.57 -11.25
N ASP A 21 4.19 -16.40 -11.91
CA ASP A 21 4.40 -17.86 -11.97
C ASP A 21 4.61 -18.50 -10.59
N GLY A 22 3.87 -18.02 -9.59
CA GLY A 22 3.93 -18.50 -8.20
C GLY A 22 5.17 -18.04 -7.40
N LYS A 23 6.01 -17.16 -7.95
CA LYS A 23 7.23 -16.67 -7.29
C LYS A 23 7.20 -15.15 -7.11
N PRO A 24 7.74 -14.62 -5.99
CA PRO A 24 7.95 -13.19 -5.85
C PRO A 24 9.05 -12.73 -6.80
N VAL A 25 8.76 -11.72 -7.62
CA VAL A 25 9.69 -11.16 -8.62
C VAL A 25 10.05 -9.70 -8.37
N ASP A 26 9.29 -9.00 -7.54
CA ASP A 26 9.51 -7.61 -7.16
C ASP A 26 8.83 -7.32 -5.81
N PHE A 27 9.21 -6.21 -5.17
CA PHE A 27 8.57 -5.72 -3.94
C PHE A 27 8.42 -4.21 -4.01
N GLY A 28 7.24 -3.72 -3.64
CA GLY A 28 6.93 -2.30 -3.76
C GLY A 28 5.62 -1.92 -3.10
N SER A 29 5.18 -0.69 -3.37
CA SER A 29 3.91 -0.16 -2.88
C SER A 29 2.84 -0.21 -3.96
N PHE A 30 1.64 -0.68 -3.59
CA PHE A 30 0.41 -0.57 -4.37
C PHE A 30 -0.41 0.61 -3.86
N LEU A 31 -0.82 1.52 -4.75
CA LEU A 31 -1.70 2.63 -4.44
C LEU A 31 -3.16 2.24 -4.75
N ILE A 32 -3.99 2.13 -3.72
CA ILE A 32 -5.37 1.63 -3.81
C ILE A 32 -6.36 2.67 -3.25
N PRO A 33 -7.46 2.99 -3.95
CA PRO A 33 -8.45 3.95 -3.48
C PRO A 33 -9.36 3.33 -2.41
N ARG A 34 -9.95 4.18 -1.55
CA ARG A 34 -10.88 3.79 -0.48
C ARG A 34 -12.09 3.00 -0.97
N SER A 35 -12.52 3.19 -2.22
CA SER A 35 -13.61 2.41 -2.82
C SER A 35 -13.30 0.91 -2.93
N ASP A 36 -12.02 0.55 -2.98
CA ASP A 36 -11.58 -0.80 -3.32
C ASP A 36 -11.08 -1.56 -2.08
N TYR A 37 -11.14 -0.98 -0.89
CA TYR A 37 -10.79 -1.67 0.34
C TYR A 37 -11.78 -1.38 1.47
N ARG A 38 -11.87 -2.33 2.40
CA ARG A 38 -12.60 -2.14 3.66
C ARG A 38 -11.63 -1.85 4.78
N ILE A 39 -12.10 -1.14 5.79
CA ILE A 39 -11.41 -1.00 7.07
C ILE A 39 -12.14 -1.83 8.10
N ASP A 40 -11.42 -2.75 8.72
CA ASP A 40 -11.89 -3.51 9.88
C ASP A 40 -11.43 -2.78 11.14
N ASP A 41 -12.40 -2.32 11.94
CA ASP A 41 -12.15 -1.68 13.24
C ASP A 41 -11.75 -2.72 14.28
N VAL A 42 -10.45 -2.77 14.55
CA VAL A 42 -9.81 -3.77 15.42
C VAL A 42 -8.82 -3.13 16.40
N TRP A 43 -8.73 -1.79 16.42
CA TRP A 43 -7.74 -1.05 17.19
C TRP A 43 -8.10 -0.97 18.69
N ASN A 44 -7.85 -2.06 19.42
CA ASN A 44 -8.03 -2.13 20.87
C ASN A 44 -6.69 -2.34 21.58
N VAL A 45 -6.03 -1.24 21.95
CA VAL A 45 -4.64 -1.24 22.47
C VAL A 45 -4.50 -0.38 23.74
N VAL A 46 -3.40 -0.55 24.47
CA VAL A 46 -3.15 0.17 25.73
C VAL A 46 -2.77 1.65 25.54
N GLY A 47 -2.06 1.98 24.46
CA GLY A 47 -1.55 3.32 24.15
C GLY A 47 -1.66 3.63 22.66
N LEU A 48 -1.51 4.90 22.26
CA LEU A 48 -1.79 5.37 20.90
C LEU A 48 -3.23 5.04 20.43
N LYS A 49 -4.20 4.95 21.36
CA LYS A 49 -5.60 4.61 21.05
C LYS A 49 -6.22 5.51 19.98
N ALA A 50 -5.89 6.80 20.01
CA ALA A 50 -6.42 7.80 19.09
C ALA A 50 -5.87 7.70 17.66
N THR A 51 -4.85 6.87 17.39
CA THR A 51 -4.33 6.73 16.01
C THR A 51 -5.26 5.96 15.10
N GLY A 52 -6.21 5.18 15.65
CA GLY A 52 -7.15 4.37 14.86
C GLY A 52 -6.41 3.49 13.84
N SER A 53 -5.37 2.78 14.28
CA SER A 53 -4.47 1.99 13.42
C SER A 53 -5.11 0.67 12.96
N ASN A 54 -6.31 0.79 12.41
CA ASN A 54 -7.17 -0.29 11.99
C ASN A 54 -6.58 -1.07 10.81
N THR A 55 -7.27 -2.15 10.43
CA THR A 55 -6.80 -3.04 9.37
C THR A 55 -7.46 -2.69 8.05
N VAL A 56 -6.66 -2.28 7.07
CA VAL A 56 -7.07 -2.23 5.66
C VAL A 56 -7.13 -3.66 5.10
N VAL A 57 -8.28 -4.04 4.56
CA VAL A 57 -8.55 -5.34 3.93
C VAL A 57 -8.85 -5.15 2.45
N VAL A 58 -8.01 -5.75 1.62
CA VAL A 58 -8.13 -5.77 0.16
C VAL A 58 -8.47 -7.20 -0.27
N LYS A 59 -9.50 -7.38 -1.09
CA LYS A 59 -9.91 -8.70 -1.57
C LYS A 59 -10.17 -8.64 -3.07
N ASP A 60 -9.33 -9.36 -3.83
CA ASP A 60 -9.48 -9.53 -5.28
C ASP A 60 -9.65 -8.21 -6.06
N VAL A 61 -8.74 -7.28 -5.80
CA VAL A 61 -8.75 -5.94 -6.41
C VAL A 61 -7.72 -5.86 -7.50
N PHE A 62 -8.15 -5.36 -8.66
CA PHE A 62 -7.24 -5.01 -9.74
C PHE A 62 -6.53 -3.68 -9.46
N VAL A 63 -5.19 -3.69 -9.44
CA VAL A 63 -4.37 -2.48 -9.36
C VAL A 63 -3.67 -2.27 -10.70
N PRO A 64 -3.93 -1.16 -11.42
CA PRO A 64 -3.29 -0.90 -12.70
C PRO A 64 -1.79 -0.63 -12.54
N ARG A 65 -0.99 -0.97 -13.56
CA ARG A 65 0.49 -0.90 -13.51
C ARG A 65 1.03 0.45 -13.03
N HIS A 66 0.42 1.57 -13.43
CA HIS A 66 0.87 2.91 -13.07
C HIS A 66 0.64 3.26 -11.57
N ARG A 67 -0.06 2.40 -10.81
CA ARG A 67 -0.27 2.55 -9.35
C ARG A 67 0.59 1.59 -8.53
N PHE A 68 1.58 0.97 -9.14
CA PHE A 68 2.61 0.21 -8.45
C PHE A 68 3.97 0.90 -8.57
N LEU A 69 4.71 0.97 -7.48
CA LEU A 69 6.06 1.53 -7.44
C LEU A 69 7.03 0.53 -6.79
N SER A 70 8.00 0.06 -7.58
CA SER A 70 9.07 -0.85 -7.13
C SER A 70 10.08 -0.14 -6.24
N TYR A 71 10.42 -0.73 -5.10
CA TYR A 71 11.49 -0.21 -4.23
C TYR A 71 12.87 -0.40 -4.85
N LYS A 72 13.07 -1.45 -5.66
CA LYS A 72 14.31 -1.63 -6.42
C LYS A 72 14.50 -0.48 -7.41
N ALA A 73 13.47 -0.16 -8.20
CA ALA A 73 13.55 0.94 -9.16
C ALA A 73 13.82 2.29 -8.47
N MET A 74 13.24 2.53 -7.29
CA MET A 74 13.54 3.72 -6.48
C MET A 74 15.01 3.76 -6.05
N ASN A 75 15.55 2.67 -5.50
CA ASN A 75 16.93 2.61 -5.02
C ASN A 75 17.96 2.71 -6.15
N ASP A 76 17.64 2.17 -7.33
CA ASP A 76 18.52 2.18 -8.49
C ASP A 76 18.44 3.51 -9.27
N GLY A 77 17.57 4.45 -8.89
CA GLY A 77 17.35 5.69 -9.64
C GLY A 77 16.71 5.48 -11.02
N THR A 78 16.00 4.36 -11.20
CA THR A 78 15.32 3.99 -12.48
C THR A 78 13.81 4.07 -12.37
N ALA A 79 13.29 4.54 -11.24
CA ALA A 79 11.87 4.83 -11.10
C ALA A 79 11.49 5.98 -12.04
N GLY A 80 10.38 5.86 -12.77
CA GLY A 80 9.98 6.90 -13.73
C GLY A 80 9.81 8.30 -13.12
N GLY A 81 9.51 8.40 -11.82
CA GLY A 81 9.49 9.69 -11.12
C GLY A 81 10.87 10.34 -10.97
N TYR A 82 11.94 9.55 -10.87
CA TYR A 82 13.32 10.02 -10.87
C TYR A 82 13.69 10.54 -12.26
N GLU A 83 13.46 9.76 -13.31
CA GLU A 83 13.80 10.15 -14.70
C GLU A 83 13.10 11.43 -15.20
N ASN A 84 11.87 11.70 -14.74
CA ASN A 84 11.04 12.78 -15.28
C ASN A 84 11.00 14.07 -14.44
N ASN A 85 11.40 14.02 -13.16
CA ASN A 85 11.22 15.14 -12.23
C ASN A 85 12.51 15.68 -11.60
N THR A 86 13.67 15.14 -11.97
CA THR A 86 15.00 15.68 -11.62
C THR A 86 15.73 16.11 -12.87
#